data_AF-A0A517T0C2-F1
#
_entry.id   AF-A0A517T0C2-F1
#
_cell.length_a   1.000
_cell.length_b   1.000
_cell.length_c   1.000
_cell.angle_alpha   90.00
_cell.angle_beta   90.00
_cell.angle_gamma   90.00
#
_symmetry.space_group_name_H-M   'P 1'
#
loop_
_entity.id
_entity.type
_entity.pdbx_description
1 polymer ?
#
loop_
_entity_poly.entity_id
_entity_poly.type
_entity_poly.pdbx_seq_one_letter_code
_entity_poly.pdbx_strand_id
1 'polypeptide(L)'
;MSTVRNVIEVDSEKVDLKSRSLAAFLAWLIPGAGHYYQGRTIKAGLFFVCIMSTWLLGFALGGFNVVYASWQPGDRRWQYPLQAGVGLAAMPAIVQSLHAKSNTIDNQTKPGFQPFFKGFMAPPNRPVLDNEVDEVSAYYARYGAGYEMGTLYTIIAGLLNILVIYDAYSGPLSVPISGRRPKDDEDEEQASENTEKQAEPASPAEV
;
A
#
# COMPACT_ATOMS: atom_id res chain seq x y z
N MET A 1 29.95 -9.04 -10.11
CA MET A 1 28.71 -9.11 -9.29
C MET A 1 28.32 -7.66 -9.02
N SER A 2 27.26 -7.19 -9.67
CA SER A 2 26.90 -5.77 -9.79
C SER A 2 26.52 -5.16 -8.43
N THR A 3 27.25 -4.12 -8.03
CA THR A 3 26.86 -3.23 -6.93
C THR A 3 25.54 -2.55 -7.30
N VAL A 4 24.42 -3.05 -6.75
CA VAL A 4 23.11 -2.40 -6.88
C VAL A 4 23.23 -1.01 -6.27
N ARG A 5 23.31 0.03 -7.11
CA ARG A 5 23.36 1.42 -6.65
C ARG A 5 22.02 1.74 -6.01
N ASN A 6 21.98 1.79 -4.69
CA ASN A 6 20.79 2.17 -3.92
C ASN A 6 20.60 3.69 -3.85
N VAL A 7 21.51 4.45 -4.47
CA VAL A 7 21.43 5.90 -4.56
C VAL A 7 20.82 6.27 -5.91
N ILE A 8 19.73 7.04 -5.89
CA ILE A 8 19.12 7.66 -7.06
C ILE A 8 19.35 9.16 -6.95
N GLU A 9 19.85 9.77 -8.01
CA GLU A 9 19.97 11.21 -8.15
C GLU A 9 18.68 11.76 -8.75
N VAL A 10 18.08 12.73 -8.07
CA VAL A 10 16.84 13.41 -8.48
C VAL A 10 17.12 14.90 -8.34
N ASP A 11 17.06 15.65 -9.44
CA ASP A 11 17.28 17.11 -9.46
C ASP A 11 18.57 17.54 -8.71
N SER A 12 19.70 16.86 -9.00
CA SER A 12 21.01 17.05 -8.34
C SER A 12 21.06 16.69 -6.84
N GLU A 13 19.97 16.19 -6.25
CA GLU A 13 19.91 15.71 -4.87
C GLU A 13 20.01 14.17 -4.82
N LYS A 14 20.97 13.65 -4.05
CA LYS A 14 21.22 12.20 -3.91
C LYS A 14 20.30 11.59 -2.86
N VAL A 15 19.31 10.82 -3.30
CA VAL A 15 18.40 10.07 -2.42
C VAL A 15 18.91 8.64 -2.25
N ASP A 16 19.34 8.29 -1.04
CA ASP A 16 19.70 6.91 -0.68
C ASP A 16 18.45 6.09 -0.30
N LEU A 17 18.08 5.15 -1.17
CA LEU A 17 16.93 4.26 -1.00
C LEU A 17 17.20 3.09 -0.04
N LYS A 18 18.42 2.99 0.52
CA LYS A 18 18.85 1.86 1.35
C LYS A 18 18.49 0.52 0.67
N SER A 19 18.08 -0.48 1.44
CA SER A 19 17.53 -1.72 0.88
C SER A 19 16.10 -1.52 0.38
N ARG A 20 15.93 -1.52 -0.96
CA ARG A 20 14.64 -1.37 -1.64
C ARG A 20 13.63 -2.47 -1.26
N SER A 21 14.10 -3.71 -1.17
CA SER A 21 13.27 -4.86 -0.77
C SER A 21 12.77 -4.72 0.67
N LEU A 22 13.62 -4.23 1.56
CA LEU A 22 13.23 -3.97 2.95
C LEU A 22 12.21 -2.83 3.01
N ALA A 23 12.40 -1.74 2.26
CA ALA A 23 11.43 -0.66 2.18
C ALA A 23 10.05 -1.15 1.71
N ALA A 24 10.00 -2.00 0.68
CA ALA A 24 8.76 -2.59 0.19
C ALA A 24 8.07 -3.46 1.25
N PHE A 25 8.85 -4.30 1.95
CA PHE A 25 8.33 -5.13 3.04
C PHE A 25 7.79 -4.29 4.21
N LEU A 26 8.48 -3.22 4.60
CA LEU A 26 8.01 -2.32 5.65
C LEU A 26 6.74 -1.57 5.22
N ALA A 27 6.68 -1.09 3.98
CA ALA A 27 5.47 -0.44 3.44
C ALA A 27 4.28 -1.40 3.40
N TRP A 28 4.52 -2.69 3.16
CA TRP A 28 3.47 -3.69 3.27
C TRP A 28 3.05 -3.93 4.70
N LEU A 29 3.99 -4.02 5.64
CA LEU A 29 3.71 -4.27 7.06
C LEU A 29 2.85 -3.15 7.67
N ILE A 30 3.27 -1.90 7.45
CA ILE A 30 2.61 -0.68 7.92
C ILE A 30 2.61 0.31 6.76
N PRO A 31 1.43 0.78 6.32
CA PRO A 31 1.33 1.77 5.24
C PRO A 31 2.24 2.98 5.49
N GLY A 32 3.11 3.30 4.52
CA GLY A 32 4.05 4.43 4.61
C GLY A 32 5.36 4.17 5.39
N ALA A 33 5.52 3.04 6.08
CA ALA A 33 6.76 2.76 6.84
C ALA A 33 8.00 2.56 5.94
N GLY A 34 7.81 2.05 4.72
CA GLY A 34 8.90 1.95 3.74
C GLY A 34 9.47 3.31 3.34
N HIS A 35 8.61 4.31 3.15
CA HIS A 35 9.01 5.69 2.86
C HIS A 35 9.72 6.34 4.04
N TYR A 36 9.24 6.06 5.26
CA TYR A 36 9.91 6.52 6.47
C TYR A 36 11.33 5.94 6.58
N TYR A 37 11.50 4.64 6.29
CA TYR A 37 12.81 3.99 6.29
C TYR A 37 13.82 4.63 5.33
N GLN A 38 13.33 5.11 4.19
CA GLN A 38 14.09 5.83 3.16
C GLN A 38 14.24 7.34 3.44
N GLY A 39 13.80 7.85 4.60
CA GLY A 39 13.88 9.27 4.97
C GLY A 39 12.80 10.16 4.36
N ARG A 40 11.86 9.61 3.60
CA ARG A 40 10.78 10.34 2.90
C ARG A 40 9.56 10.53 3.83
N THR A 41 9.71 11.34 4.87
CA THR A 41 8.74 11.48 5.97
C THR A 41 7.37 12.04 5.55
N ILE A 42 7.33 13.02 4.63
CA ILE A 42 6.08 13.60 4.15
C ILE A 42 5.23 12.54 3.43
N LYS A 43 5.86 11.76 2.53
CA LYS A 43 5.19 10.65 1.84
C LYS A 43 4.70 9.59 2.82
N ALA A 44 5.54 9.24 3.80
CA ALA A 44 5.19 8.27 4.84
C ALA A 44 3.92 8.69 5.60
N GLY A 45 3.88 9.94 6.09
CA GLY A 45 2.73 10.47 6.82
C GLY A 45 1.47 10.54 5.95
N LEU A 46 1.59 11.04 4.71
CA LEU A 46 0.47 11.14 3.77
C LEU A 46 -0.15 9.77 3.48
N PHE A 47 0.68 8.77 3.13
CA PHE A 47 0.18 7.43 2.84
C PHE A 47 -0.40 6.74 4.06
N PHE A 48 0.24 6.88 5.23
CA PHE A 48 -0.28 6.33 6.48
C PHE A 48 -1.66 6.91 6.80
N VAL A 49 -1.79 8.24 6.84
CA VAL A 49 -3.06 8.91 7.19
C VAL A 49 -4.14 8.57 6.17
N CYS A 50 -3.84 8.64 4.87
CA CYS A 50 -4.80 8.37 3.81
C CYS A 50 -5.32 6.91 3.85
N ILE A 51 -4.41 5.94 3.91
CA ILE A 51 -4.77 4.52 3.88
C ILE A 51 -5.45 4.11 5.20
N MET A 52 -4.90 4.54 6.34
CA MET A 52 -5.48 4.19 7.64
C MET A 52 -6.84 4.83 7.89
N SER A 53 -7.04 6.10 7.51
CA SER A 53 -8.37 6.71 7.63
C SER A 53 -9.38 6.02 6.72
N THR A 54 -9.04 5.77 5.44
CA THR A 54 -9.92 5.08 4.49
C THR A 54 -10.29 3.69 5.00
N TRP A 55 -9.29 2.94 5.48
CA TRP A 55 -9.51 1.60 6.01
C TRP A 55 -10.34 1.60 7.30
N LEU A 56 -10.02 2.47 8.27
CA LEU A 56 -10.74 2.54 9.55
C LEU A 56 -12.19 2.97 9.36
N LEU A 57 -12.44 3.96 8.49
CA LEU A 57 -13.79 4.40 8.17
C LEU A 57 -14.59 3.27 7.50
N GLY A 58 -14.01 2.60 6.50
CA GLY A 58 -14.65 1.44 5.87
C GLY A 58 -14.92 0.31 6.85
N PHE A 59 -13.94 0.00 7.70
CA PHE A 59 -14.05 -1.06 8.69
C PHE A 59 -15.13 -0.77 9.74
N ALA A 60 -15.24 0.49 10.18
CA ALA A 60 -16.29 0.95 11.09
C ALA A 60 -17.69 0.96 10.46
N LEU A 61 -17.82 1.43 9.21
CA LEU A 61 -19.09 1.40 8.46
C LEU A 61 -19.63 -0.02 8.30
N GLY A 62 -18.71 -0.98 8.13
CA GLY A 62 -18.99 -2.40 8.05
C GLY A 62 -19.23 -3.10 9.38
N GLY A 63 -19.30 -2.36 10.49
CA GLY A 63 -19.54 -2.92 11.81
C GLY A 63 -18.38 -3.77 12.35
N PHE A 64 -17.16 -3.56 11.85
CA PHE A 64 -15.96 -4.34 12.19
C PHE A 64 -16.01 -5.82 11.77
N ASN A 65 -16.98 -6.20 10.91
CA ASN A 65 -17.18 -7.56 10.41
C ASN A 65 -16.91 -7.71 8.91
N VAL A 66 -16.48 -6.64 8.22
CA VAL A 66 -16.26 -6.66 6.75
C VAL A 66 -14.92 -7.25 6.31
N VAL A 67 -13.95 -7.30 7.23
CA VAL A 67 -12.61 -7.86 7.00
C VAL A 67 -12.52 -9.19 7.73
N TYR A 68 -12.63 -10.29 6.99
CA TYR A 68 -12.38 -11.66 7.46
C TYR A 68 -11.89 -12.51 6.29
N ALA A 69 -11.17 -13.59 6.59
CA ALA A 69 -10.68 -14.52 5.59
C ALA A 69 -11.56 -15.79 5.56
N SER A 70 -12.09 -16.13 4.39
CA SER A 70 -12.90 -17.33 4.21
C SER A 70 -12.74 -17.90 2.81
N TRP A 71 -12.48 -19.21 2.72
CA TRP A 71 -12.27 -19.95 1.47
C TRP A 71 -13.05 -21.26 1.43
N GLN A 72 -14.10 -21.35 2.24
CA GLN A 72 -14.95 -22.52 2.35
C GLN A 72 -16.16 -22.38 1.39
N PRO A 73 -16.77 -23.49 0.95
CA PRO A 73 -17.94 -23.45 0.07
C PRO A 73 -19.10 -22.66 0.72
N GLY A 74 -19.84 -21.86 -0.07
CA GLY A 74 -20.92 -20.99 0.41
C GLY A 74 -20.48 -19.60 0.91
N ASP A 75 -19.20 -19.39 1.24
CA ASP A 75 -18.69 -18.05 1.58
C ASP A 75 -17.21 -17.95 1.19
N ARG A 76 -16.99 -17.69 -0.09
CA ARG A 76 -15.65 -17.46 -0.65
C ARG A 76 -15.40 -15.96 -0.71
N ARG A 77 -14.68 -15.46 0.30
CA ARG A 77 -14.37 -14.04 0.47
C ARG A 77 -13.19 -13.62 -0.40
N TRP A 78 -13.41 -13.50 -1.70
CA TRP A 78 -12.38 -13.10 -2.68
C TRP A 78 -11.84 -11.69 -2.44
N GLN A 79 -12.54 -10.86 -1.66
CA GLN A 79 -12.15 -9.51 -1.27
C GLN A 79 -10.95 -9.52 -0.31
N TYR A 80 -10.81 -10.57 0.50
CA TYR A 80 -9.82 -10.63 1.56
C TYR A 80 -8.37 -10.50 1.09
N PRO A 81 -7.91 -11.20 0.03
CA PRO A 81 -6.58 -10.98 -0.54
C PRO A 81 -6.23 -9.52 -0.82
N LEU A 82 -7.21 -8.70 -1.23
CA LEU A 82 -7.01 -7.28 -1.47
C LEU A 82 -6.94 -6.50 -0.16
N GLN A 83 -7.83 -6.79 0.78
CA GLN A 83 -7.83 -6.19 2.13
C GLN A 83 -6.53 -6.52 2.91
N ALA A 84 -5.95 -7.71 2.69
CA ALA A 84 -4.65 -8.11 3.24
C ALA A 84 -3.50 -7.22 2.73
N GLY A 85 -3.71 -6.47 1.65
CA GLY A 85 -2.79 -5.44 1.17
C GLY A 85 -2.51 -4.35 2.21
N VAL A 86 -3.41 -4.10 3.17
CA VAL A 86 -3.21 -3.12 4.26
C VAL A 86 -2.21 -3.61 5.32
N GLY A 87 -1.70 -4.84 5.19
CA GLY A 87 -0.63 -5.34 6.05
C GLY A 87 -1.13 -5.91 7.36
N LEU A 88 -0.44 -5.54 8.46
CA LEU A 88 -0.74 -6.06 9.79
C LEU A 88 -2.16 -5.78 10.27
N ALA A 89 -2.77 -4.68 9.81
CA ALA A 89 -4.13 -4.33 10.22
C ALA A 89 -5.16 -5.42 9.84
N ALA A 90 -4.97 -6.12 8.72
CA ALA A 90 -5.88 -7.17 8.26
C ALA A 90 -5.48 -8.58 8.73
N MET A 91 -4.28 -8.77 9.28
CA MET A 91 -3.77 -10.09 9.70
C MET A 91 -4.60 -10.83 10.75
N PRO A 92 -5.24 -10.18 11.74
CA PRO A 92 -6.08 -10.87 12.71
C PRO A 92 -7.17 -11.74 12.06
N ALA A 93 -7.64 -11.36 10.86
CA ALA A 93 -8.60 -12.14 10.08
C ALA A 93 -8.08 -13.53 9.66
N ILE A 94 -6.80 -13.65 9.28
CA ILE A 94 -6.19 -14.95 8.96
C ILE A 94 -6.13 -15.82 10.22
N VAL A 95 -5.68 -15.25 11.34
CA VAL A 95 -5.55 -15.99 12.61
C VAL A 95 -6.91 -16.54 13.04
N GLN A 96 -7.95 -15.71 12.97
CA GLN A 96 -9.32 -16.13 13.26
C GLN A 96 -9.83 -17.18 12.27
N SER A 97 -9.54 -17.02 10.98
CA SER A 97 -9.94 -17.98 9.95
C SER A 97 -9.32 -19.36 10.16
N LEU A 98 -8.03 -19.41 10.50
CA LEU A 98 -7.35 -20.66 10.82
C LEU A 98 -7.94 -21.30 12.09
N HIS A 99 -8.22 -20.48 13.10
CA HIS A 99 -8.85 -20.95 14.34
C HIS A 99 -10.26 -21.50 14.11
N ALA A 100 -11.10 -20.79 13.36
CA ALA A 100 -12.44 -21.25 12.97
C ALA A 100 -12.36 -22.53 12.16
N LYS A 101 -11.49 -22.58 11.13
CA LYS A 101 -11.29 -23.77 10.28
C LYS A 101 -10.89 -25.00 11.09
N SER A 102 -10.04 -24.86 12.10
CA SER A 102 -9.66 -25.98 12.98
C SER A 102 -10.82 -26.53 13.83
N ASN A 103 -11.89 -25.75 13.98
CA ASN A 103 -13.10 -26.07 14.72
C ASN A 103 -14.33 -26.26 13.82
N THR A 104 -14.14 -26.37 12.51
CA THR A 104 -15.18 -26.70 11.53
C THR A 104 -15.00 -28.15 11.07
N ILE A 105 -16.08 -28.94 11.13
CA ILE A 105 -16.14 -30.32 10.62
C ILE A 105 -17.34 -30.37 9.65
N ASP A 106 -17.16 -30.95 8.46
CA ASP A 106 -18.23 -31.10 7.46
C ASP A 106 -19.04 -29.81 7.18
N ASN A 107 -18.34 -28.68 7.04
CA ASN A 107 -18.92 -27.35 6.83
C ASN A 107 -19.89 -26.90 7.95
N GLN A 108 -19.72 -27.42 9.17
CA GLN A 108 -20.42 -26.99 10.37
C GLN A 108 -19.44 -26.62 11.48
N THR A 109 -19.68 -25.50 12.13
CA THR A 109 -18.84 -25.05 13.25
C THR A 109 -19.27 -25.77 14.52
N LYS A 110 -18.32 -26.26 15.31
CA LYS A 110 -18.61 -26.99 16.55
C LYS A 110 -19.56 -26.17 17.47
N PRO A 111 -20.57 -26.81 18.08
CA PRO A 111 -21.42 -26.15 19.07
C PRO A 111 -20.58 -25.59 20.22
N GLY A 112 -20.74 -24.30 20.54
CA GLY A 112 -19.99 -23.63 21.61
C GLY A 112 -18.61 -23.11 21.20
N PHE A 113 -18.25 -23.14 19.91
CA PHE A 113 -17.08 -22.43 19.41
C PHE A 113 -17.20 -20.92 19.73
N GLN A 114 -16.13 -20.34 20.25
CA GLN A 114 -16.05 -18.90 20.48
C GLN A 114 -14.83 -18.34 19.75
N PRO A 115 -15.02 -17.35 18.87
CA PRO A 115 -13.91 -16.70 18.20
C PRO A 115 -13.08 -15.87 19.20
N PHE A 116 -11.83 -15.60 18.85
CA PHE A 116 -11.01 -14.71 19.66
C PHE A 116 -11.57 -13.29 19.67
N PHE A 117 -11.23 -12.50 20.69
CA PHE A 117 -11.56 -11.07 20.77
C PHE A 117 -13.03 -10.72 20.46
N LYS A 118 -13.98 -11.54 20.96
CA LYS A 118 -15.43 -11.38 20.74
C LYS A 118 -15.85 -11.37 19.25
N GLY A 119 -15.09 -12.03 18.38
CA GLY A 119 -15.41 -12.10 16.95
C GLY A 119 -14.77 -11.00 16.11
N PHE A 120 -13.81 -10.23 16.64
CA PHE A 120 -13.09 -9.25 15.86
C PHE A 120 -12.43 -9.90 14.63
N MET A 121 -12.88 -9.50 13.43
CA MET A 121 -12.46 -10.06 12.14
C MET A 121 -12.64 -11.58 11.99
N ALA A 122 -13.55 -12.17 12.77
CA ALA A 122 -13.82 -13.60 12.67
C ALA A 122 -14.70 -13.89 11.44
N PRO A 123 -14.46 -15.02 10.74
CA PRO A 123 -15.41 -15.47 9.73
C PRO A 123 -16.75 -15.85 10.38
N PRO A 124 -17.86 -15.79 9.62
CA PRO A 124 -19.17 -16.17 10.12
C PRO A 124 -19.22 -17.65 10.53
N ASN A 125 -20.02 -17.95 11.55
CA ASN A 125 -20.27 -19.31 11.99
C ASN A 125 -20.99 -20.12 10.90
N ARG A 126 -20.64 -21.41 10.82
CA ARG A 126 -21.14 -22.32 9.79
C ARG A 126 -22.34 -23.13 10.29
N PRO A 127 -23.32 -23.44 9.42
CA PRO A 127 -23.30 -23.27 7.96
C PRO A 127 -23.68 -21.85 7.50
N VAL A 128 -23.09 -21.41 6.38
CA VAL A 128 -23.51 -20.23 5.61
C VAL A 128 -24.24 -20.76 4.39
N LEU A 129 -25.52 -20.45 4.27
CA LEU A 129 -26.41 -20.94 3.22
C LEU A 129 -27.12 -19.76 2.58
N ASP A 130 -26.96 -19.59 1.27
CA ASP A 130 -27.48 -18.43 0.53
C ASP A 130 -29.01 -18.26 0.62
N ASN A 131 -29.74 -19.33 0.95
CA ASN A 131 -31.19 -19.39 1.01
C ASN A 131 -31.76 -19.36 2.44
N GLU A 132 -30.91 -19.29 3.48
CA GLU A 132 -31.33 -19.26 4.87
C GLU A 132 -30.84 -17.99 5.58
N VAL A 133 -31.50 -17.66 6.70
CA VAL A 133 -31.07 -16.53 7.52
C VAL A 133 -29.82 -16.93 8.30
N ASP A 134 -28.67 -16.41 7.87
CA ASP A 134 -27.36 -16.65 8.46
C ASP A 134 -26.74 -15.39 9.07
N GLU A 135 -25.55 -15.51 9.65
CA GLU A 135 -24.84 -14.36 10.24
C GLU A 135 -24.47 -13.29 9.21
N VAL A 136 -24.17 -13.69 7.97
CA VAL A 136 -23.84 -12.76 6.90
C VAL A 136 -25.07 -11.91 6.55
N SER A 137 -26.23 -12.55 6.39
CA SER A 137 -27.52 -11.89 6.21
C SER A 137 -27.87 -10.98 7.39
N ALA A 138 -27.50 -11.37 8.62
CA ALA A 138 -27.67 -10.50 9.78
C ALA A 138 -26.78 -9.24 9.71
N TYR A 139 -25.55 -9.32 9.19
CA TYR A 139 -24.73 -8.14 8.94
C TYR A 139 -25.36 -7.21 7.90
N TYR A 140 -25.85 -7.78 6.80
CA TYR A 140 -26.59 -7.02 5.79
C TYR A 140 -27.84 -6.35 6.36
N ALA A 141 -28.62 -7.06 7.17
CA ALA A 141 -29.81 -6.51 7.81
C ALA A 141 -29.48 -5.39 8.82
N ARG A 142 -28.37 -5.53 9.56
CA ARG A 142 -27.98 -4.58 10.61
C ARG A 142 -27.33 -3.30 10.08
N TYR A 143 -26.43 -3.43 9.11
CA TYR A 143 -25.62 -2.30 8.61
C TYR A 143 -26.08 -1.81 7.24
N GLY A 144 -26.98 -2.54 6.57
CA GLY A 144 -27.51 -2.18 5.26
C GLY A 144 -26.40 -1.96 4.24
N ALA A 145 -26.51 -0.86 3.49
CA ALA A 145 -25.49 -0.43 2.53
C ALA A 145 -24.11 -0.19 3.17
N GLY A 146 -24.05 0.06 4.48
CA GLY A 146 -22.79 0.27 5.21
C GLY A 146 -21.86 -0.95 5.16
N TYR A 147 -22.41 -2.17 5.11
CA TYR A 147 -21.60 -3.39 5.02
C TYR A 147 -20.90 -3.54 3.67
N GLU A 148 -21.62 -3.27 2.57
CA GLU A 148 -21.05 -3.25 1.22
C GLU A 148 -20.04 -2.11 1.06
N MET A 149 -20.40 -0.89 1.47
CA MET A 149 -19.51 0.26 1.41
C MET A 149 -18.25 0.04 2.25
N GLY A 150 -18.39 -0.53 3.45
CA GLY A 150 -17.25 -0.87 4.30
C GLY A 150 -16.31 -1.89 3.66
N THR A 151 -16.88 -2.89 2.99
CA THR A 151 -16.12 -3.88 2.20
C THR A 151 -15.36 -3.19 1.05
N LEU A 152 -16.01 -2.29 0.31
CA LEU A 152 -15.37 -1.55 -0.78
C LEU A 152 -14.23 -0.64 -0.31
N TYR A 153 -14.44 0.13 0.76
CA TYR A 153 -13.43 1.04 1.29
C TYR A 153 -12.18 0.30 1.77
N THR A 154 -12.37 -0.85 2.43
CA THR A 154 -11.24 -1.67 2.91
C THR A 154 -10.49 -2.36 1.76
N ILE A 155 -11.17 -2.75 0.68
CA ILE A 155 -10.53 -3.21 -0.57
C ILE A 155 -9.73 -2.09 -1.20
N ILE A 156 -10.32 -0.90 -1.36
CA ILE A 156 -9.66 0.26 -1.96
C ILE A 156 -8.41 0.63 -1.16
N ALA A 157 -8.50 0.66 0.18
CA ALA A 157 -7.35 0.92 1.04
C ALA A 157 -6.23 -0.12 0.85
N GLY A 158 -6.57 -1.40 0.69
CA GLY A 158 -5.61 -2.46 0.42
C GLY A 158 -4.93 -2.32 -0.95
N LEU A 159 -5.71 -2.01 -1.99
CA LEU A 159 -5.20 -1.74 -3.33
C LEU A 159 -4.28 -0.50 -3.34
N LEU A 160 -4.67 0.57 -2.65
CA LEU A 160 -3.84 1.77 -2.49
C LEU A 160 -2.51 1.42 -1.81
N ASN A 161 -2.52 0.57 -0.79
CA ASN A 161 -1.26 0.17 -0.15
C ASN A 161 -0.37 -0.66 -1.08
N ILE A 162 -0.93 -1.50 -1.96
CA ILE A 162 -0.16 -2.20 -3.01
C ILE A 162 0.56 -1.21 -3.92
N LEU A 163 -0.09 -0.12 -4.32
CA LEU A 163 0.55 0.94 -5.11
C LEU A 163 1.66 1.65 -4.31
N VAL A 164 1.43 1.91 -3.02
CA VAL A 164 2.43 2.52 -2.13
C VAL A 164 3.65 1.62 -1.94
N ILE A 165 3.47 0.31 -1.84
CA ILE A 165 4.57 -0.66 -1.80
C ILE A 165 5.41 -0.57 -3.07
N TYR A 166 4.76 -0.45 -4.23
CA TYR A 166 5.45 -0.27 -5.51
C TYR A 166 6.22 1.07 -5.58
N ASP A 167 5.65 2.16 -5.07
CA ASP A 167 6.34 3.47 -4.95
C ASP A 167 7.53 3.41 -3.97
N ALA A 168 7.43 2.63 -2.89
CA ALA A 168 8.53 2.40 -1.95
C ALA A 168 9.67 1.59 -2.61
N TYR A 169 9.32 0.58 -3.41
CA TYR A 169 10.28 -0.28 -4.09
C TYR A 169 11.00 0.43 -5.25
N SER A 170 10.24 1.16 -6.08
CA SER A 170 10.76 1.78 -7.32
C SER A 170 11.59 3.04 -7.04
N GLY A 171 11.31 3.73 -5.92
CA GLY A 171 11.97 4.99 -5.59
C GLY A 171 11.37 6.20 -6.31
N PRO A 172 11.87 7.41 -6.05
CA PRO A 172 11.43 8.62 -6.75
C PRO A 172 11.80 8.55 -8.24
N LEU A 173 10.93 9.10 -9.11
CA LEU A 173 11.21 9.25 -10.53
C LEU A 173 12.42 10.17 -10.70
N SER A 174 13.45 9.71 -11.39
CA SER A 174 14.69 10.45 -11.68
C SER A 174 14.62 11.29 -12.95
N VAL A 175 13.43 11.42 -13.55
CA VAL A 175 13.26 12.27 -14.73
C VAL A 175 12.98 13.70 -14.28
N PRO A 176 13.80 14.69 -14.69
CA PRO A 176 13.52 16.08 -14.38
C PRO A 176 12.15 16.44 -14.96
N ILE A 177 11.22 16.87 -14.10
CA ILE A 177 9.80 17.13 -14.46
C ILE A 177 9.65 18.35 -15.39
N SER A 178 10.71 19.11 -15.59
CA SER A 178 10.74 20.23 -16.51
C SER A 178 12.02 20.11 -17.33
N GLY A 179 11.95 20.39 -18.63
CA GLY A 179 13.13 20.59 -19.48
C GLY A 179 14.02 21.78 -19.05
N ARG A 180 13.89 22.25 -17.80
CA ARG A 180 14.87 23.08 -17.13
C ARG A 180 16.06 22.18 -16.81
N ARG A 181 17.12 22.39 -17.56
CA ARG A 181 18.42 21.78 -17.30
C ARG A 181 18.85 22.12 -15.87
N PRO A 182 19.52 21.21 -15.15
CA PRO A 182 20.22 21.54 -13.92
C PRO A 182 20.99 22.85 -14.07
N LYS A 183 20.94 23.71 -13.05
CA LYS A 183 21.68 24.99 -13.06
C LYS A 183 23.17 24.78 -13.34
N ASP A 184 23.70 23.66 -12.86
CA ASP A 184 25.08 23.25 -13.08
C ASP A 184 25.38 23.01 -14.58
N ASP A 185 24.44 22.43 -15.33
CA ASP A 185 24.58 22.26 -16.79
C ASP A 185 24.47 23.61 -17.52
N GLU A 186 23.64 24.54 -17.04
CA GLU A 186 23.54 25.90 -17.59
C GLU A 186 24.82 26.72 -17.34
N ASP A 187 25.45 26.55 -16.17
CA ASP A 187 26.68 27.21 -15.77
C ASP A 187 27.91 26.62 -16.52
N GLU A 188 27.96 25.31 -16.76
CA GLU A 188 28.99 24.63 -17.57
C GLU A 188 28.88 24.99 -19.08
N GLU A 189 27.66 25.09 -19.62
CA GLU A 189 27.43 25.55 -21.00
C GLU A 189 27.84 27.02 -21.18
N GLN A 190 27.51 27.90 -20.23
CA GLN A 190 27.93 29.31 -20.28
C GLN A 190 29.45 29.47 -20.12
N ALA A 191 30.09 28.64 -19.30
CA ALA A 191 31.55 28.64 -19.16
C ALA A 191 32.25 28.18 -20.44
N SER A 192 31.71 27.17 -21.12
CA SER A 192 32.25 26.69 -22.40
C SER A 192 32.01 27.67 -23.55
N GLU A 193 30.82 28.27 -23.67
CA GLU A 193 30.55 29.34 -24.66
C GLU A 193 31.44 30.58 -24.46
N ASN A 194 31.68 30.99 -23.21
CA ASN A 194 32.53 32.14 -22.92
C ASN A 194 34.01 31.84 -23.22
N THR A 195 34.43 30.59 -23.08
CA THR A 195 35.78 30.15 -23.44
C THR A 195 35.95 30.10 -24.96
N GLU A 196 34.93 29.66 -25.69
CA GLU A 196 34.95 29.59 -27.16
C GLU A 196 34.94 31.00 -27.80
N LYS A 197 34.15 31.94 -27.28
CA LYS A 197 34.14 33.36 -27.72
C LYS A 197 35.44 34.12 -27.40
N GLN A 198 36.20 33.69 -26.39
CA GLN A 198 37.51 34.28 -26.07
C GLN A 198 38.66 33.66 -26.89
N ALA A 199 38.44 32.48 -27.50
CA ALA A 199 39.43 31.79 -28.32
C ALA A 199 39.39 32.17 -29.80
N GLU A 200 38.38 32.93 -30.26
CA GLU A 200 38.29 33.44 -31.63
C GLU A 200 39.24 34.66 -31.81
N PRO A 201 40.33 34.55 -32.59
CA PRO A 201 41.29 35.64 -32.72
C PRO A 201 40.67 36.80 -33.50
N ALA A 202 40.73 38.01 -32.93
CA ALA A 202 40.35 39.25 -33.61
C ALA A 202 41.05 39.32 -34.99
N SER A 203 40.24 39.34 -36.04
CA SER A 203 40.69 39.46 -37.43
C SER A 203 41.72 40.60 -37.58
N PRO A 204 42.87 40.39 -38.25
CA PRO A 204 43.85 41.44 -38.44
C PRO A 204 43.25 42.52 -39.36
N ALA A 205 43.22 43.75 -38.85
CA ALA A 205 42.81 44.93 -39.60
C ALA A 205 43.68 45.07 -40.87
N GLU A 206 43.02 45.09 -42.04
CA GLU A 206 43.64 45.42 -43.32
C GLU A 206 44.23 46.84 -43.28
N VAL A 207 45.46 46.97 -43.79
CA VAL A 207 46.19 48.23 -44.02
C VAL A 207 46.10 48.58 -45.50
#